data_AF-A0A1J3I060-F1
#
_entry.id   AF-A0A1J3I060-F1
#
_cell.length_a   1.000
_cell.length_b   1.000
_cell.length_c   1.000
_cell.angle_alpha   90.00
_cell.angle_beta   90.00
_cell.angle_gamma   90.00
#
_symmetry.space_group_name_H-M   'P 1'
#
loop_
_entity.id
_entity.type
_entity.pdbx_description
1 polymer ?
#
loop_
_entity_poly.entity_id
_entity_poly.type
_entity_poly.pdbx_seq_one_letter_code
_entity_poly.pdbx_strand_id
1 'polypeptide(L)'
;MIITVLHSLVSFYFIIVLSLFFLNGSNGATITIVNRCSFTVWPGVLANSGSGSVGTTGFELASGGSRSFQAPASWSGRFWARTGCSFDSDTGQGSCLTGDCG
;
A
#
# COMPACT_ATOMS: atom_id res chain seq x y z
N MET A 1 -35.01 36.05 -22.04
CA MET A 1 -35.22 35.00 -21.03
C MET A 1 -34.88 33.60 -21.55
N ILE A 2 -35.40 33.17 -22.71
CA ILE A 2 -35.13 31.81 -23.25
C ILE A 2 -33.66 31.62 -23.68
N ILE A 3 -33.06 32.61 -24.35
CA ILE A 3 -31.66 32.55 -24.83
C ILE A 3 -30.66 32.51 -23.67
N THR A 4 -30.89 33.30 -22.62
CA THR A 4 -30.07 33.33 -21.41
C THR A 4 -30.14 32.01 -20.63
N VAL A 5 -31.32 31.38 -20.60
CA VAL A 5 -31.50 30.06 -19.98
C VAL A 5 -30.77 28.98 -20.80
N LEU A 6 -30.87 28.99 -22.13
CA LEU A 6 -30.17 28.05 -22.99
C LEU A 6 -28.64 28.16 -22.85
N HIS A 7 -28.09 29.38 -22.79
CA HIS A 7 -26.66 29.60 -22.61
C HIS A 7 -26.16 29.07 -21.25
N SER A 8 -26.91 29.33 -20.17
CA SER A 8 -26.59 28.78 -18.84
C SER A 8 -26.62 27.25 -18.81
N LEU A 9 -27.58 26.61 -19.48
CA LEU A 9 -27.67 25.15 -19.56
C LEU A 9 -26.50 24.54 -20.34
N VAL A 10 -26.09 25.16 -21.45
CA VAL A 10 -24.94 24.72 -22.26
C VAL A 10 -23.63 24.88 -21.49
N SER A 11 -23.44 26.00 -20.79
CA SER A 11 -22.27 26.18 -19.91
C SER A 11 -22.22 25.17 -18.78
N PHE A 12 -23.36 24.87 -18.13
CA PHE A 12 -23.42 23.87 -17.06
C PHE A 12 -23.08 22.46 -17.57
N TYR A 13 -23.64 22.09 -18.74
CA TYR A 13 -23.31 20.83 -19.40
C TYR A 13 -21.82 20.74 -19.76
N PHE A 14 -21.25 21.80 -20.32
CA PHE A 14 -19.82 21.86 -20.66
C PHE A 14 -18.93 21.69 -19.41
N ILE A 15 -19.27 22.35 -18.29
CA ILE A 15 -18.55 22.21 -17.02
C ILE A 15 -18.65 20.78 -16.49
N ILE A 16 -19.82 20.14 -16.53
CA ILE A 16 -19.98 18.74 -16.11
C ILE A 16 -19.12 17.81 -16.97
N VAL A 17 -19.20 17.92 -18.30
CA VAL A 17 -18.41 17.08 -19.22
C VAL A 17 -16.92 17.26 -18.98
N LEU A 18 -16.46 18.51 -18.78
CA LEU A 18 -15.07 18.82 -18.48
C LEU A 18 -14.64 18.22 -17.13
N SER A 19 -15.48 18.32 -16.10
CA SER A 19 -15.22 17.77 -14.76
C SER A 19 -15.06 16.26 -14.79
N LEU A 20 -15.94 15.56 -15.52
CA LEU A 20 -15.88 14.11 -15.70
C LEU A 20 -14.61 13.67 -16.46
N PHE A 21 -14.11 14.49 -17.37
CA PHE A 21 -12.84 14.25 -18.08
C PHE A 21 -11.61 14.27 -17.16
N PHE A 22 -11.67 15.04 -16.07
CA PHE A 22 -10.58 15.16 -15.10
C PHE A 22 -10.65 14.14 -13.94
N LEU A 23 -11.70 13.32 -13.86
CA LEU A 23 -11.79 12.22 -12.90
C LEU A 23 -10.94 11.02 -13.37
N ASN A 24 -9.63 11.20 -13.47
CA ASN A 24 -8.71 10.09 -13.65
C ASN A 24 -8.32 9.55 -12.28
N GLY A 25 -8.94 8.44 -11.89
CA GLY A 25 -8.51 7.67 -10.73
C GLY A 25 -7.19 6.96 -11.02
N SER A 26 -6.22 7.07 -10.12
CA SER A 26 -4.99 6.27 -10.19
C SER A 26 -5.23 4.89 -9.59
N ASN A 27 -4.85 3.82 -10.31
CA ASN A 27 -5.00 2.45 -9.81
C ASN A 27 -3.91 2.09 -8.79
N GLY A 28 -4.31 1.42 -7.72
CA GLY A 28 -3.36 0.82 -6.78
C GLY A 28 -2.64 -0.40 -7.36
N ALA A 29 -1.77 -0.98 -6.56
CA ALA A 29 -1.03 -2.20 -6.89
C ALA A 29 -1.25 -3.28 -5.84
N THR A 30 -1.34 -4.53 -6.28
CA THR A 30 -1.22 -5.69 -5.39
C THR A 30 0.24 -6.11 -5.32
N ILE A 31 0.79 -6.13 -4.11
CA ILE A 31 2.17 -6.53 -3.84
C ILE A 31 2.14 -7.89 -3.13
N THR A 32 2.68 -8.92 -3.77
CA THR A 32 2.75 -10.28 -3.20
C THR A 32 4.17 -10.62 -2.82
N ILE A 33 4.38 -10.90 -1.53
CA ILE A 33 5.65 -11.38 -0.98
C ILE A 33 5.59 -12.89 -0.93
N VAL A 34 6.57 -13.55 -1.53
CA VAL A 34 6.69 -15.02 -1.57
C VAL A 34 8.03 -15.42 -0.96
N ASN A 35 8.00 -16.23 0.09
CA ASN A 35 9.22 -16.82 0.64
C ASN A 35 9.56 -18.10 -0.13
N ARG A 36 10.59 -18.05 -0.97
CA ARG A 36 11.14 -19.23 -1.65
C ARG A 36 12.41 -19.78 -0.98
N CYS A 37 12.81 -19.23 0.16
CA CYS A 37 13.91 -19.75 0.96
C CYS A 37 13.47 -21.02 1.69
N SER A 38 14.42 -21.89 2.04
CA SER A 38 14.16 -23.11 2.81
C SER A 38 13.95 -22.87 4.31
N PHE A 39 13.93 -21.61 4.74
CA PHE A 39 13.81 -21.19 6.14
C PHE A 39 12.78 -20.07 6.28
N THR A 40 12.28 -19.88 7.50
CA THR A 40 11.36 -18.80 7.84
C THR A 40 12.05 -17.44 7.71
N VAL A 41 11.35 -16.49 7.12
CA VAL A 41 11.75 -15.07 7.08
C VAL A 41 10.68 -14.24 7.75
N TRP A 42 11.04 -13.05 8.23
CA TRP A 42 10.09 -12.12 8.84
C TRP A 42 10.05 -10.82 8.05
N PRO A 43 9.28 -10.71 6.95
CA PRO A 43 9.28 -9.49 6.15
C PRO A 43 8.85 -8.28 6.98
N GLY A 44 9.60 -7.19 6.83
CA GLY A 44 9.28 -5.87 7.34
C GLY A 44 8.59 -5.03 6.28
N VAL A 45 7.70 -4.14 6.72
CA VAL A 45 6.92 -3.22 5.88
C VAL A 45 6.98 -1.84 6.51
N LEU A 46 7.38 -0.84 5.73
CA LEU A 46 7.45 0.54 6.20
C LEU A 46 6.88 1.47 5.14
N ALA A 47 5.82 2.19 5.49
CA ALA A 47 5.34 3.30 4.69
C ALA A 47 6.30 4.50 4.83
N ASN A 48 6.52 5.23 3.75
CA ASN A 48 7.24 6.50 3.79
C ASN A 48 6.37 7.60 4.44
N SER A 49 7.01 8.71 4.82
CA SER A 49 6.29 9.88 5.37
C SER A 49 5.18 10.33 4.42
N GLY A 50 3.99 10.59 4.98
CA GLY A 50 2.80 10.97 4.22
C GLY A 50 2.07 9.83 3.51
N SER A 51 2.57 8.58 3.56
CA SER A 51 1.87 7.39 3.07
C SER A 51 1.19 6.64 4.21
N GLY A 52 -0.01 6.12 3.96
CA GLY A 52 -0.73 5.27 4.91
C GLY A 52 -0.10 3.89 5.08
N SER A 53 -0.39 3.21 6.19
CA SER A 53 -0.05 1.79 6.36
C SER A 53 -0.84 0.92 5.39
N VAL A 54 -0.22 -0.14 4.87
CA VAL A 54 -0.86 -1.11 3.94
C VAL A 54 -1.23 -2.44 4.60
N GLY A 55 -1.21 -2.51 5.93
CA GLY A 55 -1.72 -3.65 6.71
C GLY A 55 -0.97 -3.91 8.00
N THR A 56 0.26 -4.42 7.90
CA THR A 56 1.15 -4.68 9.05
C THR A 56 2.51 -4.04 8.80
N THR A 57 3.29 -3.81 9.86
CA THR A 57 4.69 -3.38 9.80
C THR A 57 5.68 -4.55 9.77
N GLY A 58 5.22 -5.75 10.11
CA GLY A 58 6.02 -6.97 10.03
C GLY A 58 5.17 -8.23 10.21
N PHE A 59 5.68 -9.37 9.74
CA PHE A 59 5.02 -10.67 9.93
C PHE A 59 6.01 -11.82 9.76
N GLU A 60 5.68 -12.98 10.31
CA GLU A 60 6.38 -14.23 10.03
C GLU A 60 5.89 -14.84 8.73
N LEU A 61 6.82 -15.36 7.91
CA LEU A 61 6.52 -16.03 6.66
C LEU A 61 7.35 -17.31 6.53
N ALA A 62 6.69 -18.45 6.78
CA ALA A 62 7.28 -19.78 6.65
C ALA A 62 7.77 -20.06 5.22
N SER A 63 8.67 -21.04 5.09
CA SER A 63 9.16 -21.54 3.80
C SER A 63 8.01 -21.90 2.85
N GLY A 64 8.09 -21.43 1.60
CA GLY A 64 7.04 -21.62 0.58
C GLY A 64 5.80 -20.74 0.77
N GLY A 65 5.70 -20.01 1.87
CA GLY A 65 4.56 -19.14 2.17
C GLY A 65 4.48 -17.90 1.27
N SER A 66 3.29 -17.32 1.18
CA SER A 66 3.09 -16.05 0.50
C SER A 66 2.05 -15.18 1.20
N ARG A 67 2.18 -13.85 1.04
CA ARG A 67 1.19 -12.88 1.54
C ARG A 67 1.09 -11.69 0.59
N SER A 68 -0.13 -11.21 0.36
CA SER A 68 -0.41 -10.07 -0.52
C SER A 68 -0.86 -8.83 0.26
N PHE A 69 -0.53 -7.67 -0.29
CA PHE A 69 -0.87 -6.34 0.22
C PHE A 69 -1.51 -5.51 -0.88
N GLN A 70 -2.47 -4.67 -0.51
CA GLN A 70 -3.08 -3.69 -1.42
C GLN A 70 -2.48 -2.33 -1.13
N ALA A 71 -1.66 -1.83 -2.06
CA ALA A 71 -1.07 -0.51 -1.98
C ALA A 71 -1.90 0.47 -2.83
N PRO A 72 -2.41 1.58 -2.26
CA PRO A 72 -3.04 2.62 -3.09
C PRO A 72 -2.01 3.23 -4.04
N ALA A 73 -2.46 3.84 -5.13
CA ALA A 73 -1.57 4.31 -6.20
C ALA A 73 -0.53 5.35 -5.74
N SER A 74 -0.87 6.16 -4.75
CA SER A 74 0.01 7.17 -4.15
C SER A 74 0.91 6.61 -3.06
N TRP A 75 0.81 5.32 -2.76
CA TRP A 75 1.58 4.72 -1.68
C TRP A 75 3.06 4.64 -2.04
N SER A 76 3.88 5.06 -1.09
CA SER A 76 5.33 4.92 -1.15
C SER A 76 5.82 4.24 0.12
N GLY A 77 6.75 3.31 -0.01
CA GLY A 77 7.28 2.58 1.13
C GLY A 77 8.31 1.55 0.73
N ARG A 78 8.66 0.69 1.69
CA ARG A 78 9.70 -0.32 1.58
C ARG A 78 9.23 -1.65 2.16
N PHE A 79 9.69 -2.71 1.52
CA PHE A 79 9.62 -4.08 2.02
C PHE A 79 11.05 -4.61 2.11
N TRP A 80 11.36 -5.37 3.16
CA TRP A 80 12.64 -6.07 3.29
C TRP A 80 12.45 -7.39 4.03
N ALA A 81 13.36 -8.33 3.82
CA ALA A 81 13.34 -9.61 4.53
C ALA A 81 14.22 -9.52 5.79
N ARG A 82 13.73 -10.09 6.89
CA ARG A 82 14.51 -10.31 8.12
C ARG A 82 14.74 -11.80 8.30
N THR A 83 15.87 -12.19 8.88
CA THR A 83 16.23 -13.59 9.09
C THR A 83 16.80 -13.82 10.49
N GLY A 84 16.67 -15.06 10.99
CA GLY A 84 17.15 -15.44 12.32
C GLY A 84 16.52 -14.62 13.43
N CYS A 85 15.20 -14.41 13.36
CA CYS A 85 14.50 -13.62 14.37
C CYS A 85 14.08 -14.47 15.57
N SER A 86 14.19 -13.89 16.75
CA SER A 86 13.69 -14.46 18.01
C SER A 86 12.87 -13.40 18.73
N PHE A 87 11.64 -13.75 19.10
CA PHE A 87 10.72 -12.87 19.82
C PHE A 87 10.36 -13.49 21.17
N ASP A 88 10.47 -12.70 22.22
CA ASP A 88 10.03 -13.03 23.56
C ASP A 88 8.50 -13.04 23.61
N SER A 89 7.92 -14.13 24.10
CA SER A 89 6.47 -14.34 24.10
C SER A 89 5.72 -13.44 25.09
N ASP A 90 6.40 -12.98 26.15
CA ASP A 90 5.77 -12.25 27.25
C ASP A 90 5.76 -10.73 26.97
N THR A 91 6.79 -10.24 26.27
CA THR A 91 6.99 -8.81 25.97
C THR A 91 6.74 -8.46 24.50
N GLY A 92 6.75 -9.44 23.60
CA GLY A 92 6.70 -9.23 22.15
C GLY A 92 7.96 -8.57 21.57
N GLN A 93 8.97 -8.32 22.40
CA GLN A 93 10.25 -7.77 21.97
C GLN A 93 11.08 -8.87 21.31
N GLY A 94 11.84 -8.51 20.29
CA GLY A 94 12.69 -9.48 19.62
C GLY A 94 13.73 -8.82 18.75
N SER A 95 14.66 -9.63 18.28
CA SER A 95 15.73 -9.20 17.41
C SER A 95 15.96 -10.21 16.30
N CYS A 96 16.50 -9.72 15.18
CA CYS A 96 16.85 -10.51 14.01
C CYS A 96 18.35 -10.39 13.71
N LEU A 97 18.94 -11.46 13.17
CA LEU A 97 20.35 -11.46 12.76
C LEU A 97 20.63 -10.52 11.58
N THR A 98 19.67 -10.39 10.66
CA THR A 98 19.81 -9.52 9.47
C THR A 98 18.53 -8.75 9.22
N GLY A 99 18.66 -7.49 8.78
CA GLY A 99 17.52 -6.65 8.44
C GLY A 99 16.66 -6.25 9.65
N ASP A 100 17.21 -6.38 10.86
CA ASP A 100 16.55 -5.95 12.08
C ASP A 100 16.13 -4.48 12.01
N CYS A 101 15.06 -4.13 12.74
CA CYS A 101 14.43 -2.81 12.68
C CYS A 101 14.40 -2.06 14.02
N GLY A 102 15.10 -2.56 15.05
CA GLY A 102 15.22 -1.91 16.36
C GLY A 102 14.25 -2.43 17.40
#